data_AF-X1BPL9-F1
#
_entry.id   AF-X1BPL9-F1
#
_cell.length_a   1.000
_cell.length_b   1.000
_cell.length_c   1.000
_cell.angle_alpha   90.00
_cell.angle_beta   90.00
_cell.angle_gamma   90.00
#
_symmetry.space_group_name_H-M   'P 1'
#
loop_
_entity.id
_entity.type
_entity.pdbx_description
1 polymer ?
#
loop_
_entity_poly.entity_id
_entity_poly.type
_entity_poly.pdbx_seq_one_letter_code
_entity_poly.pdbx_strand_id
1 'polypeptide(L)'
;MNELHQLTIHEAHELLKQRKISSVELARSALKRIAEVEDKIHACVTIIEDSALRQAEEADKHISSGDIAPLTGIPTLVKDVICTQGIRTTCGSKMLENFIPPYNATVIEKLKAQKAVILG
;
A
#
# COMPACT_ATOMS: atom_id res chain seq x y z
N MET A 1 15.43 16.81 -5.18
CA MET A 1 14.01 16.41 -5.26
C MET A 1 13.63 15.89 -3.90
N ASN A 2 12.44 16.21 -3.39
CA ASN A 2 11.95 15.54 -2.18
C ASN A 2 11.86 14.03 -2.46
N GLU A 3 12.18 13.21 -1.47
CA GLU A 3 11.97 11.76 -1.54
C GLU A 3 10.47 11.48 -1.75
N LEU A 4 10.12 10.54 -2.64
CA LEU A 4 8.72 10.35 -3.06
C LEU A 4 7.77 10.00 -1.91
N HIS A 5 8.27 9.33 -0.88
CA HIS A 5 7.49 9.01 0.33
C HIS A 5 7.10 10.22 1.19
N GLN A 6 7.62 11.42 0.90
CA GLN A 6 7.26 12.67 1.57
C GLN A 6 6.13 13.43 0.88
N LEU A 7 5.72 12.99 -0.31
CA LEU A 7 4.62 13.59 -1.04
C LEU A 7 3.30 13.37 -0.30
N THR A 8 2.46 14.39 -0.31
CA THR A 8 1.05 14.21 0.03
C THR A 8 0.37 13.33 -1.03
N ILE A 9 -0.76 12.72 -0.67
CA ILE A 9 -1.55 11.92 -1.63
C ILE A 9 -1.95 12.73 -2.87
N HIS A 10 -2.27 14.02 -2.70
CA HIS A 10 -2.64 14.90 -3.81
C HIS A 10 -1.46 15.13 -4.77
N GLU A 11 -0.27 15.41 -4.25
CA GLU A 11 0.93 15.59 -5.06
C GLU A 11 1.32 14.29 -5.78
N ALA A 12 1.30 13.16 -5.06
CA ALA A 12 1.58 11.85 -5.64
C ALA A 12 0.58 11.51 -6.75
N HIS A 13 -0.72 11.72 -6.53
CA HIS A 13 -1.76 11.49 -7.53
C HIS A 13 -1.54 12.33 -8.79
N GLU A 14 -1.24 13.62 -8.65
CA GLU A 14 -0.98 14.49 -9.80
C GLU A 14 0.28 14.07 -10.57
N LEU A 15 1.35 13.67 -9.88
CA LEU A 15 2.56 13.18 -10.54
C LEU A 15 2.34 11.84 -11.26
N LEU A 16 1.58 10.92 -10.67
CA LEU A 16 1.20 9.64 -11.29
C LEU A 16 0.33 9.88 -12.53
N LYS A 17 -0.67 10.74 -12.41
CA LYS A 17 -1.57 11.12 -13.52
C LYS A 17 -0.81 11.76 -14.68
N GLN A 18 0.18 12.61 -14.37
CA GLN A 18 1.07 13.24 -15.35
C GLN A 18 2.18 12.29 -15.83
N ARG A 19 2.25 11.06 -15.30
CA ARG A 19 3.29 10.05 -15.58
C ARG A 19 4.71 10.56 -15.37
N LYS A 20 4.88 11.46 -14.38
CA LYS A 20 6.19 11.98 -13.95
C LYS A 20 6.90 11.03 -12.99
N ILE A 21 6.13 10.18 -12.32
CA ILE A 21 6.59 9.06 -11.50
C ILE A 21 5.71 7.84 -11.81
N SER A 22 6.20 6.66 -11.49
CA SER A 22 5.44 5.40 -11.48
C SER A 22 4.95 5.06 -10.07
N SER A 23 3.89 4.25 -9.99
CA SER A 23 3.42 3.67 -8.74
C SER A 23 4.47 2.76 -8.13
N VAL A 24 5.23 2.01 -8.96
CA VAL A 24 6.35 1.19 -8.48
C VAL A 24 7.44 2.04 -7.81
N GLU A 25 7.85 3.16 -8.39
CA GLU A 25 8.82 4.06 -7.77
C GLU A 25 8.31 4.62 -6.43
N LEU A 26 7.04 5.02 -6.38
CA LEU A 26 6.41 5.54 -5.17
C LEU A 26 6.32 4.46 -4.07
N ALA A 27 5.89 3.25 -4.41
CA ALA A 27 5.81 2.12 -3.48
C ALA A 27 7.21 1.70 -2.97
N ARG A 28 8.21 1.62 -3.86
CA ARG A 28 9.60 1.36 -3.47
C ARG A 28 10.15 2.43 -2.54
N SER A 29 9.84 3.71 -2.80
CA SER A 29 10.25 4.78 -1.89
C SER A 29 9.65 4.62 -0.49
N ALA A 30 8.39 4.21 -0.38
CA ALA A 30 7.73 4.00 0.92
C ALA A 30 8.30 2.76 1.63
N LEU A 31 8.47 1.64 0.92
CA LEU A 31 9.05 0.40 1.46
C LEU A 31 10.49 0.61 1.93
N LYS A 32 11.31 1.32 1.15
CA LYS A 32 12.67 1.71 1.54
C LYS A 32 12.64 2.52 2.85
N ARG A 33 11.74 3.49 2.96
CA ARG A 33 11.61 4.29 4.18
C ARG A 33 11.23 3.44 5.38
N ILE A 34 10.31 2.49 5.23
CA ILE A 34 9.95 1.54 6.29
C ILE A 34 11.19 0.75 6.72
N ALA A 35 11.92 0.16 5.78
CA ALA A 35 13.13 -0.62 6.08
C ALA A 35 14.21 0.17 6.85
N GLU A 36 14.31 1.48 6.63
CA GLU A 36 15.29 2.35 7.31
C GLU A 36 14.95 2.71 8.76
N VAL A 37 13.68 2.58 9.19
CA VAL A 37 13.24 3.07 10.52
C VAL A 37 12.41 2.11 11.35
N GLU A 38 11.91 1.04 10.76
CA GLU A 38 11.00 0.11 11.43
C GLU A 38 11.67 -0.58 12.62
N ASP A 39 13.01 -0.70 12.62
CA ASP A 39 13.84 -1.17 13.72
C ASP A 39 13.77 -0.29 14.99
N LYS A 40 13.36 0.97 14.84
CA LYS A 40 13.25 1.95 15.93
C LYS A 40 11.81 2.31 16.25
N ILE A 41 10.93 2.33 15.25
CA ILE A 41 9.57 2.84 15.37
C ILE A 41 8.57 1.73 15.72
N HIS A 42 8.75 0.51 15.19
CA HIS A 42 7.84 -0.62 15.40
C HIS A 42 6.36 -0.29 15.08
N ALA A 43 6.11 0.34 13.94
CA ALA A 43 4.77 0.72 13.47
C ALA A 43 4.06 -0.40 12.68
N CYS A 44 4.79 -1.30 12.02
CA CYS A 44 4.25 -2.26 11.06
C CYS A 44 4.29 -3.70 11.61
N VAL A 45 3.15 -4.40 11.60
CA VAL A 45 3.05 -5.80 12.08
C VAL A 45 3.38 -6.81 10.99
N THR A 46 2.91 -6.54 9.77
CA THR A 46 3.12 -7.36 8.58
C THR A 46 3.42 -6.42 7.43
N ILE A 47 4.46 -6.72 6.64
CA ILE A 47 4.76 -6.05 5.38
C ILE A 47 4.70 -7.08 4.26
N ILE A 48 4.12 -6.71 3.12
CA ILE A 48 3.88 -7.60 1.98
C ILE A 48 4.56 -7.09 0.71
N GLU A 49 5.86 -6.81 0.79
CA GLU A 49 6.67 -6.16 -0.26
C GLU A 49 6.41 -6.70 -1.67
N ASP A 50 6.55 -8.01 -1.91
CA ASP A 50 6.35 -8.60 -3.23
C ASP A 50 4.92 -8.41 -3.76
N SER A 51 3.91 -8.50 -2.88
CA SER A 51 2.52 -8.26 -3.25
C SER A 51 2.24 -6.78 -3.49
N ALA A 52 2.83 -5.89 -2.70
CA ALA A 52 2.72 -4.45 -2.85
C ALA A 52 3.31 -3.99 -4.19
N LEU A 53 4.48 -4.51 -4.57
CA LEU A 53 5.12 -4.17 -5.85
C LEU A 53 4.31 -4.68 -7.04
N ARG A 54 3.75 -5.90 -6.97
CA ARG A 54 2.82 -6.39 -8.01
C ARG A 54 1.55 -5.55 -8.13
N GLN A 55 0.99 -5.10 -7.00
CA GLN A 55 -0.15 -4.17 -7.01
C GLN A 55 0.22 -2.84 -7.67
N ALA A 56 1.42 -2.32 -7.40
CA ALA A 56 1.92 -1.08 -7.99
C ALA A 56 2.13 -1.22 -9.51
N GLU A 57 2.70 -2.34 -9.97
CA GLU A 57 2.83 -2.63 -11.40
C GLU A 57 1.47 -2.68 -12.11
N GLU A 58 0.45 -3.27 -11.47
CA GLU A 58 -0.91 -3.28 -12.02
C GLU A 58 -1.52 -1.86 -12.03
N ALA A 59 -1.31 -1.08 -10.98
CA ALA A 59 -1.74 0.32 -10.95
C ALA A 59 -1.09 1.16 -12.05
N ASP A 60 0.19 0.92 -12.36
CA ASP A 60 0.87 1.56 -13.50
C ASP A 60 0.23 1.21 -14.85
N LYS A 61 -0.25 -0.03 -15.03
CA LYS A 61 -1.03 -0.40 -16.23
C LYS A 61 -2.33 0.39 -16.31
N HIS A 62 -3.08 0.53 -15.21
CA HIS A 62 -4.30 1.36 -15.17
C HIS A 62 -4.01 2.84 -15.47
N ILE A 63 -2.92 3.40 -14.93
CA ILE A 63 -2.49 4.77 -15.23
C ILE A 63 -2.13 4.90 -16.72
N SER A 64 -1.47 3.90 -17.29
CA SER A 64 -1.07 3.89 -18.71
C SER A 64 -2.28 3.84 -19.67
N SER A 65 -3.36 3.18 -19.27
CA SER A 65 -4.61 3.09 -20.04
C SER A 65 -5.57 4.26 -19.81
N GLY A 66 -5.27 5.15 -18.87
CA GLY A 66 -6.11 6.29 -18.50
C GLY A 66 -7.25 5.95 -17.53
N ASP A 67 -7.32 4.71 -17.04
CA ASP A 67 -8.27 4.23 -16.03
C ASP A 67 -7.79 4.58 -14.61
N ILE A 68 -7.59 5.87 -14.36
CA ILE A 68 -7.09 6.40 -13.10
C ILE A 68 -8.25 6.81 -12.17
N ALA A 69 -8.20 6.34 -10.94
CA ALA A 69 -9.07 6.73 -9.84
C ALA A 69 -8.28 7.56 -8.81
N PRO A 70 -8.94 8.26 -7.86
CA PRO A 70 -8.27 9.10 -6.87
C PRO A 70 -7.11 8.45 -6.10
N LEU A 71 -7.14 7.13 -5.86
CA LEU A 71 -6.11 6.42 -5.10
C LEU A 71 -5.28 5.43 -5.94
N THR A 72 -5.40 5.44 -7.27
CA THR A 72 -4.66 4.50 -8.11
C THR A 72 -3.16 4.66 -7.87
N GLY A 73 -2.52 3.57 -7.44
CA GLY A 73 -1.07 3.52 -7.24
C GLY A 73 -0.56 4.15 -5.95
N ILE A 74 -1.45 4.61 -5.06
CA ILE A 74 -1.07 5.26 -3.79
C ILE A 74 -0.72 4.20 -2.73
N PRO A 75 0.50 4.21 -2.15
CA PRO A 75 0.88 3.30 -1.07
C PRO A 75 0.07 3.55 0.21
N THR A 76 -0.42 2.48 0.82
CA THR A 76 -1.31 2.53 1.99
C THR A 76 -0.92 1.45 3.00
N LEU A 77 -0.79 1.83 4.28
CA LEU A 77 -0.72 0.90 5.41
C LEU A 77 -2.09 0.76 6.05
N VAL A 78 -2.41 -0.45 6.49
CA VAL A 78 -3.68 -0.80 7.10
C VAL A 78 -3.44 -1.21 8.55
N LYS A 79 -4.27 -0.70 9.46
CA LYS A 79 -4.18 -1.11 10.86
C LYS A 79 -4.51 -2.60 11.00
N ASP A 80 -3.71 -3.34 11.77
CA ASP A 80 -3.78 -4.80 12.01
C ASP A 80 -5.07 -5.29 12.72
N VAL A 81 -6.09 -4.44 12.83
CA VAL A 81 -7.45 -4.80 13.30
C VAL A 81 -8.44 -4.94 12.14
N ILE A 82 -7.99 -4.71 10.90
CA ILE A 82 -8.82 -4.74 9.69
C ILE A 82 -8.46 -5.98 8.89
N CYS A 83 -9.43 -6.90 8.75
CA CYS A 83 -9.22 -8.13 8.00
C CYS A 83 -8.84 -7.85 6.53
N THR A 84 -7.72 -8.43 6.12
CA THR A 84 -7.24 -8.37 4.74
C THR A 84 -7.01 -9.81 4.27
N GLN A 85 -7.74 -10.23 3.24
CA GLN A 85 -7.77 -11.62 2.80
C GLN A 85 -6.37 -12.11 2.42
N GLY A 86 -5.97 -13.24 3.00
CA GLY A 86 -4.65 -13.85 2.73
C GLY A 86 -3.48 -13.13 3.39
N ILE A 87 -3.71 -12.09 4.20
CA ILE A 87 -2.68 -11.32 4.91
C ILE A 87 -2.92 -11.45 6.41
N ARG A 88 -1.87 -11.85 7.14
CA ARG A 88 -1.92 -12.10 8.58
C ARG A 88 -2.43 -10.87 9.33
N THR A 89 -3.51 -11.05 10.10
CA THR A 89 -4.17 -10.00 10.88
C THR A 89 -4.22 -10.44 12.34
N THR A 90 -3.49 -9.78 13.24
CA THR A 90 -3.33 -10.27 14.63
C THR A 90 -4.08 -9.46 15.68
N CYS A 91 -4.61 -8.30 15.32
CA CYS A 91 -5.14 -7.31 16.25
C CYS A 91 -4.14 -6.95 17.38
N GLY A 92 -2.83 -7.11 17.16
CA GLY A 92 -1.80 -6.99 18.19
C GLY A 92 -1.91 -7.99 19.34
N SER A 93 -2.50 -9.17 19.13
CA SER A 93 -2.79 -10.16 20.17
C SER A 93 -2.28 -11.55 19.81
N LYS A 94 -1.72 -12.25 20.81
CA LYS A 94 -1.31 -13.67 20.68
C LYS A 94 -2.46 -14.60 20.31
N MET A 95 -3.69 -14.24 20.68
CA MET A 95 -4.88 -15.03 20.31
C MET A 95 -5.02 -15.21 18.79
N LEU A 96 -4.63 -14.19 18.02
CA LEU A 96 -4.79 -14.15 16.57
C LEU A 96 -3.43 -14.12 15.85
N GLU A 97 -2.34 -14.51 16.53
CA GLU A 97 -0.98 -14.39 15.98
C GLU A 97 -0.81 -15.07 14.61
N ASN A 98 -1.52 -16.18 14.38
CA ASN A 98 -1.48 -16.98 13.16
C ASN A 98 -2.77 -16.85 12.31
N PHE A 99 -3.64 -15.88 12.62
CA PHE A 99 -4.89 -15.71 11.90
C PHE A 99 -4.66 -15.09 10.52
N ILE A 100 -5.08 -15.82 9.49
CA ILE A 100 -5.12 -15.36 8.10
C ILE A 100 -6.60 -15.27 7.71
N PRO A 101 -7.18 -14.06 7.58
CA PRO A 101 -8.58 -13.90 7.23
C PRO A 101 -8.90 -14.51 5.86
N PRO A 102 -10.03 -15.24 5.71
CA PRO A 102 -10.48 -15.75 4.41
C PRO A 102 -11.29 -14.71 3.62
N TYR A 103 -11.42 -13.48 4.13
CA TYR A 103 -12.18 -12.38 3.52
C TYR A 103 -11.51 -11.03 3.78
N ASN A 104 -11.87 -10.02 2.96
CA ASN A 104 -11.50 -8.63 3.20
C ASN A 104 -12.60 -7.91 3.98
N ALA A 105 -12.22 -6.98 4.84
CA ALA A 105 -13.16 -5.99 5.36
C ALA A 105 -13.68 -5.07 4.24
N THR A 106 -14.88 -4.50 4.40
CA THR A 106 -15.49 -3.61 3.40
C THR A 106 -14.60 -2.43 3.00
N VAL A 107 -13.83 -1.87 3.94
CA VAL A 107 -12.91 -0.76 3.66
C VAL A 107 -11.75 -1.20 2.75
N ILE A 108 -11.28 -2.43 2.88
CA ILE A 108 -10.23 -3.00 2.03
C ILE A 108 -10.75 -3.22 0.62
N GLU A 109 -11.98 -3.73 0.47
CA GLU A 109 -12.61 -3.85 -0.84
C GLU A 109 -12.74 -2.49 -1.54
N LYS A 110 -13.13 -1.45 -0.78
CA LYS A 110 -13.20 -0.07 -1.32
C LYS A 110 -11.83 0.49 -1.73
N LEU A 111 -10.78 0.24 -0.95
CA LEU A 111 -9.41 0.66 -1.29
C LEU A 111 -8.90 -0.08 -2.54
N LYS A 112 -9.10 -1.40 -2.62
CA LYS A 112 -8.74 -2.22 -3.77
C LYS A 112 -9.49 -1.79 -5.03
N ALA A 113 -10.79 -1.47 -4.92
CA ALA A 113 -11.57 -0.93 -6.04
C ALA A 113 -11.05 0.43 -6.54
N GLN A 114 -10.35 1.19 -5.69
CA GLN A 114 -9.66 2.42 -6.06
C GLN A 114 -8.20 2.19 -6.49
N LYS A 115 -7.76 0.92 -6.62
CA LYS A 115 -6.42 0.51 -7.05
C LYS A 115 -5.31 1.08 -6.15
N ALA A 116 -5.60 1.26 -4.86
CA ALA A 116 -4.59 1.60 -3.87
C ALA A 116 -3.61 0.43 -3.67
N VAL A 117 -2.37 0.74 -3.33
CA VAL A 117 -1.31 -0.26 -3.13
C VAL A 117 -1.19 -0.54 -1.64
N ILE A 118 -1.65 -1.70 -1.19
CA ILE A 118 -1.54 -2.09 0.24
C ILE A 118 -0.12 -2.60 0.48
N LEU A 119 0.59 -1.94 1.41
CA LEU A 119 1.97 -2.27 1.80
C LEU A 119 2.03 -3.30 2.94
N GLY A 120 0.99 -3.34 3.78
CA GLY A 120 0.95 -4.08 5.04
C GLY A 120 -0.29 -3.74 5.84
#